data_AF-A0AAV7G5W8-F1
#
_entry.id   AF-A0AAV7G5W8-F1
#
_cell.length_a   1.000
_cell.length_b   1.000
_cell.length_c   1.000
_cell.angle_alpha   90.00
_cell.angle_beta   90.00
_cell.angle_gamma   90.00
#
_symmetry.space_group_name_H-M   'P 1'
#
loop_
_entity.id
_entity.type
_entity.pdbx_description
1 polymer ?
#
loop_
_entity_poly.entity_id
_entity_poly.type
_entity_poly.pdbx_seq_one_letter_code
_entity_poly.pdbx_strand_id
1 'polypeptide(L)'
;MLRNIRSCKDIQKNSGNNMQNKLIKILNQLIFKVHNTQKTLARFEEHREMIKNKVSKIPKKHPCCLAGGNELLRFHGTTIACNIGINSSSSLCISEKCRVCQIIRHGFSAKELKGGIGVFITSTSARAID
;
A
#
# COMPACT_ATOMS: atom_id res chain seq x y z
N MET A 1 9.33 3.59 10.54
CA MET A 1 9.76 2.44 11.38
C MET A 1 8.80 1.29 11.18
N LEU A 2 9.27 0.04 11.10
CA LEU A 2 8.39 -1.14 10.94
C LEU A 2 8.01 -1.72 12.30
N ARG A 3 6.74 -2.04 12.51
CA ARG A 3 6.26 -2.78 13.69
C ARG A 3 5.61 -4.08 13.28
N ASN A 4 6.03 -5.19 13.87
CA ASN A 4 5.42 -6.50 13.63
C ASN A 4 3.99 -6.52 14.20
N ILE A 5 3.01 -6.93 13.39
CA ILE A 5 1.62 -7.13 13.82
C ILE A 5 1.30 -8.62 13.80
N ARG A 6 0.79 -9.13 14.94
CA ARG A 6 0.61 -10.58 15.17
C ARG A 6 -0.64 -11.16 14.51
N SER A 7 -1.44 -10.38 13.79
CA SER A 7 -2.70 -10.86 13.21
C SER A 7 -3.14 -10.05 11.98
N CYS A 8 -3.59 -10.75 10.94
CA CYS A 8 -4.28 -10.15 9.79
C CYS A 8 -5.57 -9.41 10.18
N LYS A 9 -6.14 -9.66 11.37
CA LYS A 9 -7.37 -9.01 11.83
C LYS A 9 -7.22 -7.48 11.98
N ASP A 10 -6.01 -6.98 12.22
CA ASP A 10 -5.75 -5.53 12.34
C ASP A 10 -5.72 -4.80 10.98
N ILE A 11 -5.70 -5.54 9.86
CA ILE A 11 -5.73 -4.98 8.49
C ILE A 11 -7.18 -4.77 8.01
N GLN A 12 -8.18 -5.36 8.67
CA GLN A 12 -9.59 -5.31 8.28
C GLN A 12 -10.35 -4.06 8.77
N LYS A 13 -9.82 -2.85 8.59
CA LYS A 13 -10.66 -1.64 8.70
C LYS A 13 -11.15 -1.17 7.33
N ASN A 14 -12.43 -1.47 7.10
CA ASN A 14 -13.40 -0.80 6.23
C ASN A 14 -13.12 -0.68 4.72
N SER A 15 -13.64 -1.65 3.96
CA SER A 15 -14.63 -1.33 2.92
C SER A 15 -15.55 -2.55 2.78
N GLY A 16 -16.84 -2.36 3.01
CA GLY A 16 -17.83 -3.43 3.04
C GLY A 16 -18.00 -4.06 1.67
N ASN A 17 -17.68 -5.34 1.56
CA ASN A 17 -18.57 -6.39 1.07
C ASN A 17 -17.82 -7.72 1.00
N ASN A 18 -18.56 -8.77 1.38
CA ASN A 18 -18.19 -10.17 1.41
C ASN A 18 -17.15 -10.60 0.36
N MET A 19 -15.96 -10.94 0.83
CA MET A 19 -15.15 -11.97 0.19
C MET A 19 -14.81 -12.98 1.28
N GLN A 20 -15.60 -14.05 1.29
CA GLN A 20 -15.51 -15.19 2.18
C GLN A 20 -14.06 -15.57 2.45
N ASN A 21 -13.69 -15.53 3.73
CA ASN A 21 -12.88 -16.53 4.42
C ASN A 21 -12.00 -17.42 3.54
N LYS A 22 -10.98 -16.84 2.92
CA LYS A 22 -9.69 -17.51 2.81
C LYS A 22 -8.75 -16.80 3.75
N LEU A 23 -8.74 -17.27 5.00
CA LEU A 23 -7.54 -17.22 5.82
C LEU A 23 -6.44 -17.86 4.98
N ILE A 24 -5.74 -17.06 4.18
CA ILE A 24 -4.45 -17.47 3.64
C ILE A 24 -3.64 -17.72 4.90
N LYS A 25 -3.41 -19.01 5.19
CA LYS A 25 -2.58 -19.45 6.29
C LYS A 25 -1.18 -18.95 5.93
N ILE A 26 -0.82 -17.76 6.40
CA ILE A 26 0.52 -17.21 6.32
C ILE A 26 1.37 -18.05 7.28
N LEU A 27 1.68 -19.28 6.88
CA LEU A 27 2.55 -20.15 7.64
C LEU A 27 3.96 -19.55 7.55
N ASN A 28 4.46 -19.05 8.67
CA ASN A 28 5.83 -18.57 8.89
C ASN A 28 6.22 -17.24 8.23
N GLN A 29 5.29 -16.33 7.91
CA GLN A 29 5.65 -14.99 7.40
C GLN A 29 5.21 -13.87 8.35
N LEU A 30 6.08 -12.88 8.52
CA LEU A 30 5.88 -11.74 9.40
C LEU A 30 5.15 -10.62 8.66
N ILE A 31 4.20 -9.99 9.35
CA ILE A 31 3.49 -8.83 8.83
C ILE A 31 4.02 -7.59 9.55
N PHE A 32 4.53 -6.63 8.79
CA PHE A 32 5.01 -5.37 9.33
C PHE A 32 4.09 -4.21 8.97
N LYS A 33 3.69 -3.43 9.97
CA LYS A 33 3.09 -2.11 9.79
C LYS A 33 4.17 -1.07 9.54
N VAL A 34 4.05 -0.37 8.41
CA VAL A 34 4.91 0.77 8.09
C VAL A 34 4.41 2.00 8.85
N HIS A 35 5.22 2.50 9.77
CA HIS A 35 5.01 3.82 10.38
C HIS A 35 5.72 4.87 9.55
N ASN A 36 4.91 5.65 8.83
CA ASN A 36 5.33 6.81 8.06
C ASN A 36 5.57 8.00 8.99
N THR A 37 6.42 8.94 8.52
CA THR A 37 6.65 10.21 9.22
C THR A 37 5.41 11.10 9.12
N GLN A 38 5.23 12.02 10.08
CA GLN A 38 4.13 12.98 10.03
C GLN A 38 4.11 13.80 8.74
N LYS A 39 5.30 14.17 8.22
CA LYS A 39 5.44 14.85 6.94
C LYS A 39 4.86 14.05 5.76
N THR A 40 5.01 12.73 5.76
CA THR A 40 4.47 11.86 4.70
C THR A 40 2.96 11.73 4.82
N LEU A 41 2.44 11.61 6.05
CA LEU A 41 1.00 11.56 6.30
C LEU A 41 0.33 12.87 5.93
N ALA A 42 0.91 14.02 6.28
CA ALA A 42 0.38 15.34 5.92
C ALA A 42 0.28 15.52 4.40
N ARG A 43 1.33 15.16 3.64
CA ARG A 43 1.31 15.19 2.17
C ARG A 43 0.22 14.31 1.57
N PHE A 44 -0.04 13.15 2.17
CA PHE A 44 -1.11 12.26 1.73
C PHE A 44 -2.49 12.89 1.94
N GLU A 45 -2.76 13.44 3.13
CA GLU A 45 -4.04 14.09 3.44
C GLU A 45 -4.24 15.37 2.60
N GLU A 46 -3.21 16.19 2.41
CA GLU A 46 -3.26 17.37 1.53
C GLU A 46 -3.64 16.98 0.09
N HIS A 47 -3.02 15.92 -0.44
CA HIS A 47 -3.35 15.42 -1.78
C HIS A 47 -4.79 14.90 -1.84
N ARG A 48 -5.22 14.16 -0.82
CA ARG A 48 -6.59 13.63 -0.71
C ARG A 48 -7.64 14.75 -0.71
N GLU A 49 -7.43 15.79 0.08
CA GLU A 49 -8.31 16.97 0.12
C GLU A 49 -8.29 17.75 -1.21
N MET A 50 -7.12 17.90 -1.84
CA MET A 50 -7.03 18.50 -3.18
C MET A 50 -7.87 17.74 -4.21
N ILE A 51 -7.81 16.40 -4.22
CA ILE A 51 -8.59 15.57 -5.16
C ILE A 51 -10.09 15.67 -4.85
N LYS A 52 -10.51 15.62 -3.59
CA LYS A 52 -11.91 15.84 -3.20
C LYS A 52 -12.43 17.18 -3.70
N ASN A 53 -11.64 18.25 -3.55
CA ASN A 53 -11.98 19.60 -4.02
C ASN A 53 -12.02 19.73 -5.54
N LYS A 54 -11.18 19.00 -6.28
CA LYS A 54 -11.23 18.96 -7.75
C LYS A 54 -12.48 18.22 -8.22
N VAL A 55 -12.75 17.06 -7.63
CA VAL A 55 -13.92 16.25 -7.96
C VAL A 55 -15.19 17.04 -7.64
N SER A 56 -15.29 17.69 -6.47
CA SER A 56 -16.49 18.45 -6.04
C SER A 56 -16.96 19.53 -7.03
N LYS A 57 -16.13 19.98 -7.98
CA LYS A 57 -16.48 20.95 -9.02
C LYS A 57 -17.08 20.36 -10.31
N ILE A 58 -17.11 19.03 -10.47
CA ILE A 58 -17.64 18.37 -11.68
C ILE A 58 -19.19 18.25 -11.59
N PRO A 59 -19.98 18.71 -12.59
CA PRO A 59 -21.45 18.81 -12.48
C PRO A 59 -22.21 17.48 -12.62
N LYS A 60 -21.65 16.43 -13.26
CA LYS A 60 -22.25 15.09 -13.34
C LYS A 60 -21.48 14.13 -12.43
N LYS A 61 -22.01 13.80 -11.25
CA LYS A 61 -21.31 12.92 -10.29
C LYS A 61 -22.06 11.65 -9.95
N HIS A 62 -21.32 10.55 -9.92
CA HIS A 62 -21.69 9.37 -9.14
C HIS A 62 -21.44 9.66 -7.64
N PRO A 63 -22.37 9.35 -6.73
CA PRO A 63 -22.22 9.59 -5.29
C PRO A 63 -20.97 8.97 -4.67
N CYS A 64 -20.45 7.89 -5.25
CA CYS A 64 -19.24 7.18 -4.80
C CYS A 64 -17.97 8.05 -4.83
N CYS A 65 -17.89 9.03 -5.74
CA CYS A 65 -16.72 9.90 -5.87
C CYS A 65 -16.65 10.97 -4.76
N LEU A 66 -17.74 11.23 -4.03
CA LEU A 66 -17.80 12.22 -2.94
C LEU A 66 -17.42 11.64 -1.57
N ALA A 67 -17.66 10.35 -1.33
CA ALA A 67 -17.67 9.81 0.03
C ALA A 67 -16.29 9.40 0.59
N GLY A 68 -15.23 9.29 -0.23
CA GLY A 68 -13.95 8.77 0.28
C GLY A 68 -12.71 9.00 -0.59
N GLY A 69 -12.76 9.87 -1.60
CA GLY A 69 -11.62 10.12 -2.49
C GLY A 69 -11.15 8.89 -3.28
N ASN A 70 -11.99 7.85 -3.41
CA ASN A 70 -11.64 6.56 -4.03
C ASN A 70 -10.37 5.92 -3.43
N GLU A 71 -10.18 6.09 -2.12
CA GLU A 71 -9.07 5.48 -1.37
C GLU A 71 -9.27 3.97 -1.26
N LEU A 72 -8.32 3.20 -1.80
CA LEU A 72 -8.39 1.75 -1.84
C LEU A 72 -7.07 1.15 -1.35
N LEU A 73 -7.17 0.16 -0.46
CA LEU A 73 -6.04 -0.70 -0.15
C LEU A 73 -5.78 -1.62 -1.34
N ARG A 74 -4.56 -1.64 -1.84
CA ARG A 74 -4.13 -2.45 -2.99
C ARG A 74 -2.84 -3.18 -2.68
N PHE A 75 -2.60 -4.28 -3.37
CA PHE A 75 -1.33 -5.00 -3.33
C PHE A 75 -0.37 -4.43 -4.36
N HIS A 76 0.90 -4.39 -3.96
CA HIS A 76 2.03 -4.09 -4.82
C HIS A 76 3.13 -5.12 -4.52
N GLY A 77 3.52 -5.90 -5.52
CA GLY A 77 4.63 -6.84 -5.38
C GLY A 77 5.90 -6.24 -5.94
N THR A 78 7.01 -6.55 -5.27
CA THR A 78 8.31 -6.01 -5.59
C THR A 78 9.40 -6.87 -4.96
N THR A 79 10.65 -6.67 -5.36
CA THR A 79 11.78 -7.50 -4.93
C THR A 79 12.28 -7.18 -3.51
N ILE A 80 12.71 -8.23 -2.81
CA ILE A 80 13.45 -8.18 -1.55
C ILE A 80 14.87 -8.70 -1.83
N ALA A 81 15.88 -7.95 -1.40
CA ALA A 81 17.29 -8.34 -1.55
C ALA A 81 18.06 -8.19 -0.21
N CYS A 82 17.34 -8.32 0.92
CA CYS A 82 17.92 -8.30 2.27
C CYS A 82 17.10 -9.18 3.21
N ASN A 83 17.54 -9.27 4.47
CA ASN A 83 16.96 -10.18 5.46
C ASN A 83 15.70 -9.64 6.16
N ILE A 84 15.05 -8.61 5.62
CA ILE A 84 13.81 -8.07 6.20
C ILE A 84 12.74 -9.18 6.25
N GLY A 85 12.15 -9.39 7.43
CA GLY A 85 11.17 -10.47 7.66
C GLY A 85 11.77 -11.85 7.90
N ILE A 86 13.09 -12.03 7.73
CA ILE A 86 13.81 -13.24 8.12
C ILE A 86 14.29 -13.07 9.56
N ASN A 87 14.14 -14.10 10.40
CA ASN A 87 14.58 -14.11 11.81
C ASN A 87 14.09 -12.88 12.61
N SER A 88 12.88 -12.40 12.33
CA SER A 88 12.31 -11.18 12.96
C SER A 88 13.06 -9.87 12.70
N SER A 89 13.95 -9.83 11.70
CA SER A 89 14.61 -8.59 11.31
C SER A 89 13.62 -7.59 10.70
N SER A 90 13.60 -6.38 11.25
CA SER A 90 12.80 -5.25 10.78
C SER A 90 13.66 -4.09 10.24
N SER A 91 14.97 -4.30 10.20
CA SER A 91 15.95 -3.32 9.74
C SER A 91 15.89 -3.19 8.22
N LEU A 92 15.69 -1.96 7.76
CA LEU A 92 15.79 -1.64 6.34
C LEU A 92 17.26 -1.68 5.93
N CYS A 93 17.57 -2.11 4.70
CA CYS A 93 18.90 -1.98 4.09
C CYS A 93 18.96 -0.77 3.14
N ILE A 94 20.17 -0.32 2.76
CA ILE A 94 20.36 0.82 1.84
C ILE A 94 20.55 0.39 0.38
N SER A 95 20.54 -0.93 0.11
CA SER A 95 20.76 -1.47 -1.23
C SER A 95 19.66 -1.06 -2.19
N GLU A 96 20.03 -0.55 -3.37
CA GLU A 96 19.12 -0.20 -4.46
C GLU A 96 18.46 -1.44 -5.09
N LYS A 97 19.07 -2.62 -4.91
CA LYS A 97 18.51 -3.90 -5.35
C LYS A 97 17.31 -4.33 -4.51
N CYS A 98 17.19 -3.84 -3.26
CA CYS A 98 16.07 -4.15 -2.38
C CYS A 98 14.94 -3.13 -2.53
N ARG A 99 14.04 -3.36 -3.49
CA ARG A 99 12.97 -2.41 -3.82
C ARG A 99 11.95 -2.23 -2.69
N VAL A 100 11.70 -3.26 -1.86
CA VAL A 100 10.90 -3.09 -0.64
C VAL A 100 11.50 -2.02 0.29
N CYS A 101 12.80 -2.10 0.58
CA CYS A 101 13.44 -1.10 1.45
C CYS A 101 13.45 0.29 0.81
N GLN A 102 13.65 0.39 -0.50
CA GLN A 102 13.60 1.66 -1.22
C GLN A 102 12.22 2.32 -1.09
N ILE A 103 11.13 1.57 -1.32
CA ILE A 103 9.76 2.09 -1.20
C ILE A 103 9.45 2.52 0.23
N ILE A 104 9.85 1.74 1.24
CA ILE A 104 9.57 2.08 2.64
C ILE A 104 10.34 3.35 3.08
N ARG A 105 11.57 3.56 2.60
CA ARG A 105 12.39 4.73 2.97
C ARG A 105 12.01 5.99 2.21
N HIS A 106 11.81 5.85 0.90
CA HIS A 106 11.77 6.97 -0.03
C HIS A 106 10.41 7.14 -0.72
N GLY A 107 9.49 6.18 -0.55
CA GLY A 107 8.21 6.15 -1.23
C GLY A 107 8.30 5.50 -2.61
N PHE A 108 7.17 5.48 -3.32
CA PHE A 108 7.11 4.94 -4.67
C PHE A 108 7.79 5.88 -5.66
N SER A 109 8.61 5.31 -6.55
CA SER A 109 9.07 5.96 -7.77
C SER A 109 8.22 5.48 -8.94
N ALA A 110 7.73 6.41 -9.75
CA ALA A 110 7.01 6.04 -10.96
C ALA A 110 7.97 5.38 -11.94
N LYS A 111 7.56 4.25 -12.52
CA LYS A 111 8.32 3.55 -13.54
C LYS A 111 7.55 3.55 -14.84
N GLU A 112 8.29 3.53 -15.93
CA GLU A 112 7.71 3.28 -17.24
C GLU A 112 7.15 1.86 -17.28
N LEU A 113 5.85 1.78 -17.53
CA LEU A 113 5.06 0.57 -17.68
C LEU A 113 4.50 0.57 -19.11
N LYS A 114 4.09 -0.59 -19.60
CA LYS A 114 3.43 -0.71 -20.91
C LYS A 114 2.16 0.15 -20.91
N GLY A 115 2.22 1.34 -21.50
CA GLY A 115 1.11 2.30 -21.57
C GLY A 115 1.21 3.52 -20.65
N GLY A 116 2.33 3.76 -19.95
CA GLY A 116 2.55 5.02 -19.24
C GLY A 116 3.51 4.94 -18.04
N ILE A 117 3.75 6.08 -17.41
CA ILE A 117 4.61 6.19 -16.22
C ILE A 117 3.73 6.09 -14.96
N GLY A 118 3.99 5.11 -14.09
CA GLY A 118 3.16 4.90 -12.90
C GLY A 118 3.67 3.83 -11.94
N VAL A 119 2.78 3.44 -11.01
CA VAL A 119 3.00 2.35 -10.04
C VAL A 119 1.93 1.29 -10.28
N PHE A 120 2.36 0.06 -10.53
CA PHE A 120 1.42 -1.05 -10.70
C PHE A 120 0.87 -1.49 -9.35
N ILE A 121 -0.45 -1.49 -9.20
CA ILE A 121 -1.18 -1.95 -8.02
C ILE A 121 -2.36 -2.82 -8.44
N THR A 122 -2.67 -3.85 -7.65
CA THR A 122 -3.74 -4.82 -7.96
C THR A 122 -4.63 -5.05 -6.74
N SER A 123 -5.88 -5.48 -6.96
CA SER A 123 -6.81 -5.86 -5.90
C SER A 123 -6.53 -7.26 -5.33
N THR A 124 -5.73 -8.09 -6.00
CA THR A 124 -5.44 -9.46 -5.59
C THR A 124 -3.95 -9.70 -5.39
N SER A 125 -3.58 -10.43 -4.34
CA SER A 125 -2.17 -10.71 -4.01
C SER A 125 -1.47 -11.58 -5.05
N ALA A 126 -2.18 -12.55 -5.65
CA ALA A 126 -1.63 -13.40 -6.70
C ALA A 126 -1.06 -12.58 -7.86
N ARG A 127 -1.86 -11.65 -8.39
CA ARG A 127 -1.46 -10.75 -9.49
C ARG A 127 -0.37 -9.74 -9.12
N ALA A 128 -0.06 -9.58 -7.84
CA ALA A 128 1.01 -8.70 -7.41
C ALA A 128 2.38 -9.40 -7.53
N ILE A 129 2.38 -10.74 -7.50
CA ILE A 129 3.58 -11.58 -7.50
C ILE A 129 3.89 -12.09 -8.93
N ASP A 130 2.87 -12.16 -9.79
CA ASP A 130 2.99 -12.45 -11.24
C ASP A 130 3.83 -11.39 -11.99
#